data_AF-V6LBT3-F1
#
_entry.id   AF-V6LBT3-F1
#
_cell.length_a   1.000
_cell.length_b   1.000
_cell.length_c   1.000
_cell.angle_alpha   90.00
_cell.angle_beta   90.00
_cell.angle_gamma   90.00
#
_symmetry.space_group_name_H-M   'P 1'
#
loop_
_entity.id
_entity.type
_entity.pdbx_description
1 polymer ?
#
loop_
_entity_poly.entity_id
_entity_poly.type
_entity_poly.pdbx_seq_one_letter_code
_entity_poly.pdbx_strand_id
1 'polypeptide(L)'
;MPCNVVNCQSCTNEVNSICENCNPHFNLKDNKCADCQDGYEIVENECVSIKEEQQDLIIGISMGVVFFLVIIFIAAFVIVKSKKQSAASKLEKEPLLQEKQLEQQ
;
A
#
# COMPACT_ATOMS: atom_id res chain seq x y z
N MET A 1 -22.86 10.40 43.03
CA MET A 1 -21.92 9.63 43.86
C MET A 1 -21.26 8.60 42.94
N PRO A 2 -19.93 8.35 43.02
CA PRO A 2 -19.22 7.65 41.95
C PRO A 2 -19.42 6.14 42.06
N CYS A 3 -19.76 5.52 40.94
CA CYS A 3 -19.89 4.07 40.86
C CYS A 3 -18.52 3.39 40.99
N ASN A 4 -18.44 2.31 41.77
CA ASN A 4 -17.18 1.57 42.02
C ASN A 4 -16.87 0.51 40.95
N VAL A 5 -17.47 0.63 39.75
CA VAL A 5 -17.24 -0.30 38.64
C VAL A 5 -16.23 0.32 37.68
N VAL A 6 -15.12 -0.38 37.46
CA VAL A 6 -14.06 0.05 36.55
C VAL A 6 -14.62 0.23 35.14
N ASN A 7 -14.23 1.32 34.47
CA ASN A 7 -14.64 1.67 33.11
C ASN A 7 -16.16 1.86 32.92
N CYS A 8 -16.90 2.13 33.99
CA CYS A 8 -18.34 2.38 33.93
C CYS A 8 -18.67 3.87 33.90
N GLN A 9 -19.54 4.27 32.98
CA GLN A 9 -20.03 5.63 32.81
C GLN A 9 -21.27 5.92 33.67
N SER A 10 -22.20 4.96 33.80
CA SER A 10 -23.41 5.10 34.62
C SER A 10 -23.84 3.78 35.27
N CYS A 11 -24.39 3.86 36.49
CA CYS A 11 -24.81 2.69 37.27
C CYS A 11 -26.23 2.84 37.82
N THR A 12 -26.98 1.74 37.85
CA THR A 12 -28.38 1.74 38.30
C THR A 12 -28.51 1.87 39.81
N ASN A 13 -27.61 1.24 40.57
CA ASN A 13 -27.68 1.19 42.04
C ASN A 13 -26.29 0.97 42.66
N GLU A 14 -25.95 1.79 43.66
CA GLU A 14 -24.63 1.76 44.34
C GLU A 14 -24.36 0.44 45.09
N VAL A 15 -25.41 -0.25 45.54
CA VAL A 15 -25.30 -1.44 46.40
C VAL A 15 -24.85 -2.69 45.62
N ASN A 16 -25.28 -2.82 44.37
CA ASN A 16 -25.02 -4.03 43.57
C ASN A 16 -23.89 -3.88 42.56
N SER A 17 -23.27 -2.69 42.44
CA SER A 17 -22.19 -2.42 41.47
C SER A 17 -22.58 -2.85 40.04
N ILE A 18 -23.81 -2.56 39.65
CA ILE A 18 -24.34 -2.88 38.31
C ILE A 18 -24.09 -1.68 37.41
N CYS A 19 -23.27 -1.88 36.38
CA CYS A 19 -23.07 -0.90 35.34
C CYS A 19 -24.18 -0.97 34.27
N GLU A 20 -24.68 0.19 33.84
CA GLU A 20 -25.65 0.30 32.73
C GLU A 20 -24.95 0.71 31.43
N ASN A 21 -24.01 1.65 31.51
CA ASN A 21 -23.26 2.12 30.36
C ASN A 21 -21.77 2.09 30.67
N CYS A 22 -21.01 1.47 29.77
CA CYS A 22 -19.56 1.47 29.80
C CYS A 22 -18.98 2.71 29.11
N ASN A 23 -17.73 3.03 29.44
CA ASN A 23 -16.94 3.98 28.67
C ASN A 23 -16.85 3.55 27.19
N PRO A 24 -16.58 4.49 26.27
CA PRO A 24 -16.43 4.17 24.84
C PRO A 24 -15.48 3.00 24.61
N HIS A 25 -15.81 2.15 23.64
CA HIS A 25 -15.02 0.99 23.23
C HIS A 25 -14.97 -0.17 24.24
N PHE A 26 -15.65 -0.07 25.38
CA PHE A 26 -15.88 -1.20 26.29
C PHE A 26 -17.23 -1.88 26.00
N ASN A 27 -17.30 -3.17 26.25
CA ASN A 27 -18.48 -4.01 26.19
C ASN A 27 -19.06 -4.22 27.60
N LEU A 28 -20.39 -4.10 27.71
CA LEU A 28 -21.11 -4.44 28.93
C LEU A 28 -21.35 -5.95 28.96
N LYS A 29 -20.71 -6.65 29.90
CA LYS A 29 -20.86 -8.09 30.11
C LYS A 29 -20.92 -8.39 31.59
N ASP A 30 -21.93 -9.18 32.00
CA ASP A 30 -22.17 -9.49 33.41
C ASP A 30 -22.23 -8.25 34.32
N ASN A 31 -22.84 -7.17 33.81
CA ASN A 31 -22.94 -5.85 34.46
C ASN A 31 -21.58 -5.17 34.74
N LYS A 32 -20.53 -5.55 34.01
CA LYS A 32 -19.16 -5.01 34.11
C LYS A 32 -18.63 -4.58 32.74
N CYS A 33 -17.68 -3.67 32.75
CA CYS A 33 -17.02 -3.10 31.56
C CYS A 33 -15.56 -3.59 31.48
N ALA A 34 -15.39 -4.90 31.39
CA ALA A 34 -14.08 -5.54 31.43
C ALA A 34 -13.52 -5.90 30.04
N ASP A 35 -14.39 -6.08 29.05
CA ASP A 35 -14.01 -6.49 27.71
C ASP A 35 -14.03 -5.28 26.75
N CYS A 36 -13.08 -5.19 25.82
CA CYS A 36 -13.15 -4.22 24.72
C CYS A 36 -14.08 -4.68 23.61
N GLN A 37 -14.58 -3.73 22.82
CA GLN A 37 -15.31 -3.98 21.58
C GLN A 37 -14.41 -4.63 20.53
N ASP A 38 -15.02 -5.35 19.58
CA ASP A 38 -14.28 -5.97 18.47
C ASP A 38 -13.41 -4.94 17.74
N GLY A 39 -12.15 -5.29 17.48
CA GLY A 39 -11.17 -4.37 16.89
C GLY A 39 -10.50 -3.42 17.88
N TYR A 40 -10.68 -3.62 19.19
CA TYR A 40 -9.96 -2.92 20.26
C TYR A 40 -9.31 -3.92 21.23
N GLU A 41 -8.12 -3.60 21.72
CA GLU A 41 -7.39 -4.37 22.74
C GLU A 41 -7.20 -3.54 24.01
N ILE A 42 -7.15 -4.22 25.16
CA ILE A 42 -6.90 -3.58 26.46
C ILE A 42 -5.40 -3.30 26.56
N VAL A 43 -5.02 -2.03 26.58
CA VAL A 43 -3.66 -1.55 26.81
C VAL A 43 -3.69 -0.55 27.95
N GLU A 44 -2.93 -0.79 29.02
CA GLU A 44 -2.87 0.10 30.19
C GLU A 44 -4.25 0.50 30.75
N ASN A 45 -5.20 -0.44 30.75
CA ASN A 45 -6.56 -0.25 31.26
C ASN A 45 -7.47 0.62 30.37
N GLU A 46 -7.04 0.93 29.14
CA GLU A 46 -7.80 1.61 28.09
C GLU A 46 -8.03 0.69 26.88
N CYS A 47 -9.14 0.86 26.16
CA CYS A 47 -9.39 0.16 24.91
C CYS A 47 -8.77 0.91 23.73
N VAL A 48 -7.73 0.35 23.14
CA VAL A 48 -7.00 0.94 22.01
C VAL A 48 -7.35 0.20 20.72
N SER A 49 -7.62 0.94 19.64
CA SER A 49 -7.99 0.35 18.36
C SER A 49 -6.84 -0.46 17.77
N ILE A 50 -7.08 -1.72 17.47
CA ILE A 50 -6.20 -2.60 16.70
C ILE A 50 -6.42 -2.24 15.23
N LYS A 51 -5.96 -1.05 14.81
CA LYS A 51 -5.87 -0.77 13.39
C LYS A 51 -4.74 -1.63 12.85
N GLU A 52 -5.09 -2.81 12.34
CA GLU A 52 -4.17 -3.59 11.51
C GLU A 52 -3.65 -2.67 10.40
N GLU A 53 -2.35 -2.39 10.46
CA GLU A 53 -1.58 -1.60 9.52
C GLU A 53 -1.43 -2.38 8.19
N GLN A 54 -2.55 -2.73 7.53
CA GLN A 54 -2.58 -3.45 6.25
C GLN A 54 -2.15 -2.57 5.06
N GLN A 55 -1.39 -1.49 5.29
CA GLN A 55 -0.97 -0.56 4.24
C GLN A 55 0.40 -0.89 3.61
N ASP A 56 1.20 -1.75 4.22
CA ASP A 56 2.56 -2.01 3.73
C ASP A 56 2.63 -2.91 2.48
N LEU A 57 1.61 -3.75 2.25
CA LEU A 57 1.61 -4.65 1.09
C LEU A 57 1.36 -3.90 -0.24
N ILE A 58 0.58 -2.83 -0.19
CA ILE A 58 0.17 -2.07 -1.39
C ILE A 58 1.34 -1.21 -1.92
N ILE A 59 2.16 -0.66 -1.02
CA ILE A 59 3.28 0.20 -1.37
C ILE A 59 4.35 -0.59 -2.16
N GLY A 60 4.62 -1.84 -1.80
CA GLY A 60 5.59 -2.70 -2.51
C GLY A 60 5.22 -3.03 -3.96
N ILE A 61 3.94 -3.29 -4.24
CA ILE A 61 3.47 -3.66 -5.59
C ILE A 61 3.56 -2.46 -6.55
N SER A 62 3.23 -1.26 -6.05
CA SER A 62 3.21 -0.04 -6.86
C SER A 62 4.57 0.32 -7.47
N MET A 63 5.67 0.18 -6.71
CA MET A 63 7.01 0.51 -7.17
C MET A 63 7.53 -0.47 -8.22
N GLY A 64 7.19 -1.76 -8.09
CA GLY A 64 7.58 -2.79 -9.05
C GLY A 64 6.97 -2.58 -10.43
N VAL A 65 5.68 -2.23 -10.50
CA VAL A 65 4.98 -1.99 -11.78
C VAL A 65 5.57 -0.79 -12.52
N VAL A 66 5.84 0.31 -11.80
CA VAL A 66 6.42 1.52 -12.40
C VAL A 66 7.82 1.23 -12.96
N PHE A 67 8.67 0.52 -12.20
CA PHE A 67 10.01 0.17 -12.66
C PHE A 67 9.99 -0.74 -13.90
N PHE A 68 9.08 -1.72 -13.93
CA PHE A 68 8.93 -2.62 -15.07
C PHE A 68 8.48 -1.89 -16.34
N LEU A 69 7.54 -0.94 -16.22
CA LEU A 69 7.11 -0.12 -17.34
C LEU A 69 8.26 0.74 -17.89
N VAL A 70 9.06 1.36 -17.02
CA VAL A 70 10.23 2.16 -17.45
C VAL A 70 11.24 1.31 -18.23
N ILE A 71 11.52 0.08 -17.78
CA ILE A 71 12.43 -0.85 -18.50
C ILE A 71 11.89 -1.16 -19.89
N ILE A 72 10.59 -1.45 -20.02
CA ILE A 72 9.94 -1.71 -21.31
C ILE A 72 10.06 -0.50 -22.24
N PHE A 73 9.82 0.71 -21.73
CA PHE A 73 9.97 1.94 -22.50
C PHE A 73 11.40 2.15 -23.01
N ILE A 74 12.42 1.92 -22.17
CA ILE A 74 13.83 2.02 -22.56
C ILE A 74 14.16 0.98 -23.64
N ALA A 75 13.74 -0.28 -23.46
CA ALA A 75 13.97 -1.34 -24.44
C ALA A 75 13.32 -1.03 -25.80
N ALA A 76 12.07 -0.55 -25.79
CA ALA A 76 11.38 -0.13 -27.01
C ALA A 76 12.11 1.01 -27.73
N PHE A 77 12.59 2.00 -26.98
CA PHE A 77 13.34 3.13 -27.54
C PHE A 77 14.65 2.69 -28.20
N VAL A 78 15.39 1.75 -27.58
CA VAL A 78 16.62 1.18 -28.15
C VAL A 78 16.33 0.41 -29.45
N ILE A 79 15.26 -0.40 -29.48
CA ILE A 79 14.87 -1.15 -30.68
C ILE A 79 14.46 -0.22 -31.83
N VAL A 80 13.76 0.87 -31.54
CA VAL A 80 13.39 1.86 -32.58
C VAL A 80 14.63 2.55 -33.15
N LYS A 81 15.59 2.93 -32.29
CA LYS A 81 16.84 3.54 -32.75
C LYS A 81 17.72 2.58 -33.54
N SER A 82 17.82 1.31 -33.13
CA SER A 82 18.62 0.31 -33.85
C SER A 82 18.03 0.01 -35.24
N LYS A 83 16.70 -0.03 -35.38
CA LYS A 83 16.04 -0.14 -36.69
C LYS A 83 16.29 1.08 -37.59
N LYS A 84 16.27 2.29 -37.02
CA LYS A 84 16.53 3.53 -37.78
C LYS A 84 17.97 3.59 -38.31
N GLN A 85 18.94 3.09 -37.55
CA GLN A 85 20.35 3.06 -37.95
C GLN A 85 20.61 2.06 -39.10
N SER A 86 19.95 0.91 -39.09
CA SER A 86 20.04 -0.09 -40.18
C SER A 86 19.41 0.40 -41.49
N ALA A 87 18.37 1.24 -41.42
CA ALA A 87 17.77 1.86 -42.61
C ALA A 87 18.68 2.94 -43.21
N ALA A 88 19.31 3.77 -42.38
CA ALA A 88 20.26 4.79 -42.83
C ALA A 88 21.55 4.19 -43.43
N SER A 89 22.09 3.11 -42.84
CA SER A 89 23.32 2.48 -43.32
C SER A 89 23.16 1.69 -44.63
N LYS A 90 21.92 1.32 -45.02
CA LYS A 90 21.63 0.76 -46.36
C LYS A 90 21.64 1.83 -47.45
N LEU A 91 21.21 3.05 -47.15
CA LEU A 91 21.17 4.16 -48.12
C LEU A 91 22.58 4.72 -48.42
N GLU A 92 23.49 4.69 -47.45
CA GLU A 92 24.86 5.22 -47.60
C GLU A 92 25.83 4.30 -48.37
N LYS A 93 25.52 2.99 -48.47
CA LYS A 93 26.38 2.02 -49.17
C LYS A 93 26.10 1.90 -50.68
N GLU A 94 25.02 2.50 -51.18
CA GLU A 94 24.63 2.46 -52.59
C GLU A 94 25.53 3.33 -53.52
N PRO A 95 25.92 4.58 -53.15
CA PRO A 95 26.75 5.41 -54.04
C PRO A 95 28.23 4.97 -54.09
N LEU A 96 28.80 4.39 -53.03
CA LEU A 96 30.22 3.98 -52.99
C LEU A 96 30.53 2.73 -53.83
N LEU A 97 29.53 1.88 -54.11
CA LEU A 97 29.71 0.73 -55.00
C LEU A 97 29.67 1.15 -56.47
N GLN A 98 28.90 2.19 -56.81
CA GLN A 98 28.84 2.72 -58.18
C GLN A 98 30.14 3.44 -58.57
N GLU A 99 30.74 4.21 -57.66
CA GLU A 99 32.00 4.91 -57.93
C GLU A 99 33.17 3.92 -58.18
N LYS A 100 33.27 2.85 -57.39
CA LYS A 100 34.29 1.80 -57.61
C LYS A 100 34.11 0.99 -58.89
N GLN A 101 32.88 0.85 -59.39
CA GLN A 101 32.63 0.16 -60.66
C GLN A 101 32.97 1.07 -61.87
N LEU A 102 32.92 2.40 -61.70
CA LEU A 102 33.29 3.35 -62.74
C LEU A 102 34.82 3.52 -62.87
N GLU A 103 35.59 3.41 -61.78
CA GLU A 103 37.07 3.46 -61.83
C GLU A 103 37.71 2.18 -62.40
N GLN A 104 36.95 1.09 -62.54
CA GLN A 104 37.45 -0.18 -63.09
C GLN A 104 37.08 -0.41 -64.56
N GLN A 105 36.45 0.56 -65.24
CA GLN A 105 36.09 0.48 -66.66
C GLN A 105 36.92 1.43 -67.53
#